data_AF-A0A1F6S5G8-F1
#
_entry.id   AF-A0A1F6S5G8-F1
#
_cell.length_a   1.000
_cell.length_b   1.000
_cell.length_c   1.000
_cell.angle_alpha   90.00
_cell.angle_beta   90.00
_cell.angle_gamma   90.00
#
_symmetry.space_group_name_H-M   'P 1'
#
loop_
_entity.id
_entity.type
_entity.pdbx_description
1 polymer ?
#
loop_
_entity_poly.entity_id
_entity_poly.type
_entity_poly.pdbx_seq_one_letter_code
_entity_poly.pdbx_strand_id
1 'polypeptide(L)'
;MPRWPERITAEHLATMPECLPFGDILYLSKMISSSKEMRLAKSILLRQPKILNQLPAFVRESAKRSSPYGLLTALRFEFEHACDIDYRNGKIIEPEWSKNLPDFLKADLRANLAICDLPQDIEFIVPNIPHAGLGYIILEDGLVSNVGLAIGLWRLQGIAQLANLTDPVVNELEIGSWSRRFEHTRFCHSLDTYVIMALILHNNRNVLNDSLILNGKVAALLHDLATPAGGDGTKPIDPQAFSEEKNIERFLTGKKWLAICERHGLDTEMIISAIQGKGILGKILDVADRIAYVARDVRIYLGRYFPKSTLPWPISYETIRLFAESKPEFCTVWDCVKISDEEVVFTDPARLADFLLGRVYMCKNLYYNSHARSFETILANTVLRYMYRQGIVKWEDFYRNEDYYLDRIIEDFIGRRYAMNNAFAIGEPYAETFSSLEEAVKRKKQLLEEGIIFSVMEDARSKIKTATEYLVLQNGKIMPFFEASPKEAAKIQQVAVIEKPFYLFYLKDMDIKPEAEKALREFYLNEHTK
;
A
#
# COMPACT_ATOMS: atom_id res chain seq x y z
N MET A 1 -22.16 -18.13 15.81
CA MET A 1 -21.16 -17.67 14.81
C MET A 1 -21.07 -18.70 13.71
N PRO A 2 -20.99 -18.31 12.43
CA PRO A 2 -20.74 -19.24 11.33
C PRO A 2 -19.46 -20.04 11.61
N ARG A 3 -19.45 -21.34 11.30
CA ARG A 3 -18.20 -22.11 11.34
C ARG A 3 -17.31 -21.59 10.22
N TRP A 4 -16.11 -21.16 10.59
CA TRP A 4 -15.10 -20.75 9.64
C TRP A 4 -14.81 -21.86 8.65
N PRO A 5 -14.62 -21.53 7.35
CA PRO A 5 -14.09 -22.52 6.43
C PRO A 5 -12.71 -22.95 6.89
N GLU A 6 -12.37 -24.20 6.60
CA GLU A 6 -11.08 -24.75 7.01
C GLU A 6 -9.92 -23.98 6.38
N ARG A 7 -10.15 -23.40 5.19
CA ARG A 7 -9.21 -22.55 4.47
C ARG A 7 -9.99 -21.44 3.79
N ILE A 8 -9.48 -20.21 3.85
CA ILE A 8 -9.99 -19.05 3.13
C ILE A 8 -9.07 -18.79 1.94
N THR A 9 -9.63 -18.74 0.74
CA THR A 9 -8.91 -18.38 -0.49
C THR A 9 -9.49 -17.11 -1.09
N ALA A 10 -8.76 -16.46 -1.99
CA ALA A 10 -9.28 -15.34 -2.75
C ALA A 10 -10.53 -15.75 -3.56
N GLU A 11 -10.54 -16.96 -4.12
CA GLU A 11 -11.72 -17.52 -4.81
C GLU A 11 -12.90 -17.70 -3.84
N HIS A 12 -12.65 -18.16 -2.61
CA HIS A 12 -13.70 -18.28 -1.60
C HIS A 12 -14.30 -16.91 -1.26
N LEU A 13 -13.47 -15.90 -1.00
CA LEU A 13 -13.95 -14.53 -0.75
C LEU A 13 -14.66 -13.92 -1.97
N ALA A 14 -14.25 -14.29 -3.18
CA ALA A 14 -14.84 -13.80 -4.42
C ALA A 14 -16.21 -14.42 -4.74
N THR A 15 -16.49 -15.62 -4.21
CA THR A 15 -17.70 -16.40 -4.49
C THR A 15 -18.65 -16.48 -3.31
N MET A 16 -18.20 -16.11 -2.10
CA MET A 16 -19.06 -16.12 -0.92
C MET A 16 -20.21 -15.12 -1.10
N PRO A 17 -21.46 -15.55 -0.84
CA PRO A 17 -22.60 -14.66 -0.95
C PRO A 17 -22.72 -13.74 0.27
N GLU A 18 -22.00 -13.99 1.37
CA GLU A 18 -22.06 -13.23 2.63
C GLU A 18 -20.71 -12.63 2.96
N CYS A 19 -20.69 -11.48 3.66
CA CYS A 19 -19.47 -10.96 4.25
C CYS A 19 -19.02 -11.86 5.41
N LEU A 20 -17.71 -12.01 5.61
CA LEU A 20 -17.12 -12.94 6.57
C LEU A 20 -16.51 -12.18 7.76
N PRO A 21 -17.12 -12.20 8.95
CA PRO A 21 -16.58 -11.50 10.12
C PRO A 21 -15.44 -12.29 10.76
N PHE A 22 -14.24 -11.73 10.95
CA PHE A 22 -13.05 -12.23 11.68
C PHE A 22 -12.59 -11.33 12.83
N GLY A 23 -13.07 -11.62 14.05
CA GLY A 23 -12.78 -10.75 15.19
C GLY A 23 -13.34 -9.36 14.93
N ASP A 24 -12.46 -8.37 14.80
CA ASP A 24 -12.77 -6.96 14.49
C ASP A 24 -12.72 -6.62 12.99
N ILE A 25 -12.48 -7.61 12.12
CA ILE A 25 -12.48 -7.43 10.67
C ILE A 25 -13.79 -7.98 10.12
N LEU A 26 -14.42 -7.30 9.17
CA LEU A 26 -15.45 -7.87 8.31
C LEU A 26 -14.92 -7.94 6.88
N TYR A 27 -14.57 -9.13 6.40
CA TYR A 27 -14.16 -9.33 5.01
C TYR A 27 -15.38 -9.20 4.11
N LEU A 28 -15.29 -8.32 3.12
CA LEU A 28 -16.37 -8.02 2.19
C LEU A 28 -16.45 -9.08 1.11
N SER A 29 -17.67 -9.47 0.76
CA SER A 29 -17.95 -10.24 -0.45
C SER A 29 -17.65 -9.40 -1.70
N LYS A 30 -17.37 -10.06 -2.83
CA LYS A 30 -16.96 -9.36 -4.05
C LYS A 30 -18.03 -8.37 -4.54
N MET A 31 -17.64 -7.11 -4.62
CA MET A 31 -18.43 -6.06 -5.26
C MET A 31 -18.25 -6.08 -6.78
N ILE A 32 -19.35 -5.85 -7.49
CA ILE A 32 -19.36 -5.60 -8.93
C ILE A 32 -18.73 -4.22 -9.16
N SER A 33 -17.60 -4.23 -9.89
CA SER A 33 -16.78 -3.04 -10.10
C SER A 33 -16.51 -2.75 -11.58
N SER A 34 -16.66 -3.74 -12.47
CA SER A 34 -16.40 -3.55 -13.90
C SER A 34 -17.66 -3.37 -14.74
N SER A 35 -17.56 -2.57 -15.82
CA SER A 35 -18.63 -2.44 -16.84
C SER A 35 -18.99 -3.78 -17.50
N LYS A 36 -18.10 -4.78 -17.47
CA LYS A 36 -18.38 -6.13 -17.96
C LYS A 36 -19.30 -6.89 -17.00
N GLU A 37 -19.01 -6.86 -15.70
CA GLU A 37 -19.83 -7.47 -14.66
C GLU A 37 -21.20 -6.79 -14.56
N MET A 38 -21.26 -5.47 -14.63
CA MET A 38 -22.54 -4.73 -14.64
C MET A 38 -23.41 -5.13 -15.84
N ARG A 39 -22.81 -5.26 -17.04
CA ARG A 39 -23.52 -5.75 -18.24
C ARG A 39 -24.00 -7.19 -18.07
N LEU A 40 -23.17 -8.05 -17.48
CA LEU A 40 -23.53 -9.44 -17.17
C LEU A 40 -24.72 -9.49 -16.23
N ALA A 41 -24.68 -8.76 -15.11
CA ALA A 41 -25.79 -8.62 -14.15
C ALA A 41 -27.09 -8.23 -14.82
N LYS A 42 -27.08 -7.15 -15.62
CA LYS A 42 -28.25 -6.70 -16.37
C LYS A 42 -28.76 -7.79 -17.32
N SER A 43 -27.87 -8.45 -18.06
CA SER A 43 -28.26 -9.50 -19.01
C SER A 43 -28.91 -10.69 -18.33
N ILE A 44 -28.43 -11.09 -17.15
CA ILE A 44 -28.96 -12.23 -16.40
C ILE A 44 -30.36 -11.90 -15.89
N LEU A 45 -30.55 -10.72 -15.30
CA LEU A 45 -31.85 -10.30 -14.78
C LEU A 45 -32.90 -10.19 -15.89
N LEU A 46 -32.54 -9.62 -17.04
CA LEU A 46 -33.47 -9.54 -18.18
C LEU A 46 -33.82 -10.90 -18.79
N ARG A 47 -32.94 -11.90 -18.67
CA ARG A 47 -33.18 -13.28 -19.16
C ARG A 47 -33.94 -14.15 -18.15
N GLN A 48 -34.22 -13.66 -16.95
CA GLN A 48 -34.92 -14.40 -15.91
C GLN A 48 -36.21 -13.66 -15.50
N PRO A 49 -37.29 -13.75 -16.30
CA PRO A 49 -38.55 -13.05 -16.04
C PRO A 49 -39.13 -13.34 -14.65
N LYS A 50 -38.90 -14.54 -14.10
CA LYS A 50 -39.32 -14.90 -12.75
C LYS A 50 -38.68 -14.02 -11.68
N ILE A 51 -37.36 -13.82 -11.74
CA ILE A 51 -36.65 -12.91 -10.83
C ILE A 51 -37.10 -11.47 -11.09
N LEU A 52 -37.11 -11.05 -12.36
CA LEU A 52 -37.46 -9.68 -12.73
C LEU A 52 -38.85 -9.29 -12.21
N ASN A 53 -39.84 -10.18 -12.27
CA ASN A 53 -41.20 -9.91 -11.80
C ASN A 53 -41.33 -9.82 -10.27
N GLN A 54 -40.38 -10.40 -9.51
CA GLN A 54 -40.33 -10.27 -8.06
C GLN A 54 -39.68 -8.96 -7.61
N LEU A 55 -38.91 -8.31 -8.49
CA LEU A 55 -38.26 -7.03 -8.16
C LEU A 55 -39.29 -5.91 -8.05
N PRO A 56 -39.04 -4.89 -7.20
CA PRO A 56 -39.88 -3.70 -7.07
C PRO A 56 -40.04 -2.93 -8.38
N ALA A 57 -41.16 -2.23 -8.54
CA ALA A 57 -41.58 -1.67 -9.83
C ALA A 57 -40.55 -0.73 -10.46
N PHE A 58 -39.92 0.13 -9.67
CA PHE A 58 -38.90 1.05 -10.18
C PHE A 58 -37.60 0.32 -10.59
N VAL A 59 -37.20 -0.75 -9.88
CA VAL A 59 -36.05 -1.58 -10.26
C VAL A 59 -36.33 -2.27 -11.59
N ARG A 60 -37.55 -2.78 -11.80
CA ARG A 60 -37.97 -3.37 -13.09
C ARG A 60 -37.91 -2.36 -14.23
N GLU A 61 -38.33 -1.12 -14.01
CA GLU A 61 -38.23 -0.08 -15.02
C GLU A 61 -36.78 0.33 -15.30
N SER A 62 -35.95 0.44 -14.25
CA SER A 62 -34.49 0.64 -14.40
C SER A 62 -33.82 -0.49 -15.19
N ALA A 63 -34.23 -1.75 -14.97
CA ALA A 63 -33.70 -2.88 -15.72
C ALA A 63 -33.97 -2.77 -17.23
N LYS A 64 -35.11 -2.20 -17.62
CA LYS A 64 -35.48 -2.01 -19.04
C LYS A 64 -34.81 -0.77 -19.63
N ARG A 65 -34.82 0.36 -18.91
CA ARG A 65 -34.53 1.69 -19.47
C ARG A 65 -33.14 2.24 -19.13
N SER A 66 -32.57 1.86 -18.00
CA SER A 66 -31.33 2.47 -17.49
C SER A 66 -30.07 1.78 -18.03
N SER A 67 -28.92 2.44 -17.90
CA SER A 67 -27.62 1.81 -18.12
C SER A 67 -27.42 0.61 -17.16
N PRO A 68 -26.49 -0.32 -17.44
CA PRO A 68 -26.12 -1.38 -16.49
C PRO A 68 -25.75 -0.84 -15.11
N TYR A 69 -25.07 0.31 -15.06
CA TYR A 69 -24.77 1.02 -13.82
C TYR A 69 -26.05 1.48 -13.10
N GLY A 70 -26.97 2.15 -13.81
CA GLY A 70 -28.21 2.64 -13.23
C GLY A 70 -29.12 1.53 -12.69
N LEU A 71 -29.13 0.34 -13.31
CA LEU A 71 -29.80 -0.84 -12.75
C LEU A 71 -29.15 -1.30 -11.44
N LEU A 72 -27.82 -1.41 -11.41
CA LEU A 72 -27.11 -1.87 -10.23
C LEU A 72 -27.30 -0.90 -9.06
N THR A 73 -27.23 0.40 -9.31
CA THR A 73 -27.53 1.43 -8.30
C THR A 73 -28.97 1.31 -7.78
N ALA A 74 -29.96 1.10 -8.65
CA ALA A 74 -31.35 0.93 -8.23
C ALA A 74 -31.55 -0.35 -7.40
N LEU A 75 -30.87 -1.45 -7.74
CA LEU A 75 -30.91 -2.70 -6.96
C LEU A 75 -30.29 -2.53 -5.58
N ARG A 76 -29.13 -1.87 -5.50
CA ARG A 76 -28.43 -1.55 -4.25
C ARG A 76 -29.31 -0.72 -3.32
N PHE A 77 -29.83 0.40 -3.83
CA PHE A 77 -30.74 1.28 -3.10
C PHE A 77 -31.98 0.54 -2.59
N GLU A 78 -32.60 -0.30 -3.42
CA GLU A 78 -33.79 -1.05 -2.99
C GLU A 78 -33.46 -2.13 -1.96
N PHE A 79 -32.31 -2.79 -2.11
CA PHE A 79 -31.88 -3.80 -1.15
C PHE A 79 -31.63 -3.17 0.22
N GLU A 80 -30.94 -2.03 0.26
CA GLU A 80 -30.70 -1.22 1.46
C GLU A 80 -32.03 -0.84 2.13
N HIS A 81 -32.95 -0.23 1.37
CA HIS A 81 -34.23 0.24 1.93
C HIS A 81 -35.18 -0.88 2.37
N ALA A 82 -35.13 -2.05 1.71
CA ALA A 82 -36.03 -3.16 1.99
C ALA A 82 -35.47 -4.15 3.02
N CYS A 83 -34.20 -4.03 3.43
CA CYS A 83 -33.66 -4.80 4.53
C CYS A 83 -34.20 -4.26 5.86
N ASP A 84 -34.75 -5.15 6.69
CA ASP A 84 -35.09 -4.82 8.07
C ASP A 84 -33.93 -5.26 8.96
N ILE A 85 -33.31 -4.30 9.64
CA ILE A 85 -32.19 -4.57 10.56
C ILE A 85 -32.79 -4.78 11.95
N ASP A 86 -32.83 -6.04 12.39
CA ASP A 86 -33.14 -6.36 13.78
C ASP A 86 -31.94 -5.97 14.66
N TYR A 87 -31.88 -4.70 15.03
CA TYR A 87 -30.82 -4.14 15.89
C TYR A 87 -30.70 -4.86 17.24
N ARG A 88 -31.75 -5.52 17.72
CA ARG A 88 -31.72 -6.25 19.01
C ARG A 88 -30.99 -7.58 18.90
N ASN A 89 -31.07 -8.24 17.74
CA ASN A 89 -30.47 -9.55 17.51
C ASN A 89 -29.30 -9.50 16.51
N GLY A 90 -28.95 -8.32 16.00
CA GLY A 90 -27.91 -8.14 14.98
C GLY A 90 -28.20 -8.91 13.68
N LYS A 91 -29.49 -9.10 13.35
CA LYS A 91 -29.91 -9.92 12.21
C LYS A 91 -30.48 -9.05 11.11
N ILE A 92 -29.87 -9.14 9.93
CA ILE A 92 -30.41 -8.53 8.71
C ILE A 92 -31.48 -9.45 8.15
N ILE A 93 -32.71 -8.95 8.02
CA ILE A 93 -33.80 -9.64 7.34
C ILE A 93 -33.84 -9.11 5.91
N GLU A 94 -33.36 -9.93 4.98
CA GLU A 94 -33.36 -9.57 3.56
C GLU A 94 -34.74 -9.70 2.93
N PRO A 95 -35.06 -8.87 1.92
CA PRO A 95 -36.31 -8.98 1.20
C PRO A 95 -36.40 -10.29 0.39
N GLU A 96 -37.59 -10.88 0.30
CA GLU A 96 -37.79 -12.20 -0.31
C GLU A 96 -37.26 -12.31 -1.75
N TRP A 97 -37.30 -11.21 -2.51
CA TRP A 97 -36.82 -11.16 -3.89
C TRP A 97 -35.29 -11.35 -3.99
N SER A 98 -34.50 -11.05 -2.95
CA SER A 98 -33.04 -11.21 -2.97
C SER A 98 -32.63 -12.69 -3.04
N LYS A 99 -33.42 -13.58 -2.43
CA LYS A 99 -33.11 -15.02 -2.31
C LYS A 99 -32.97 -15.70 -3.66
N ASN A 100 -33.66 -15.20 -4.68
CA ASN A 100 -33.64 -15.76 -6.03
C ASN A 100 -32.54 -15.17 -6.91
N LEU A 101 -31.78 -14.17 -6.45
CA LEU A 101 -30.68 -13.60 -7.22
C LEU A 101 -29.50 -14.57 -7.36
N PRO A 102 -28.71 -14.44 -8.44
CA PRO A 102 -27.39 -15.05 -8.53
C PRO A 102 -26.47 -14.65 -7.37
N ASP A 103 -25.61 -15.56 -6.92
CA ASP A 103 -24.77 -15.34 -5.73
C ASP A 103 -23.84 -14.13 -5.86
N PHE A 104 -23.28 -13.87 -7.04
CA PHE A 104 -22.45 -12.67 -7.25
C PHE A 104 -23.22 -11.35 -7.13
N LEU A 105 -24.54 -11.36 -7.38
CA LEU A 105 -25.40 -10.19 -7.14
C LEU A 105 -25.75 -10.06 -5.66
N LYS A 106 -26.03 -11.17 -4.97
CA LYS A 106 -26.22 -11.17 -3.51
C LYS A 106 -24.96 -10.65 -2.79
N ALA A 107 -23.79 -11.15 -3.21
CA ALA A 107 -22.48 -10.72 -2.73
C ALA A 107 -22.30 -9.20 -2.88
N ASP A 108 -22.64 -8.64 -4.04
CA ASP A 108 -22.56 -7.20 -4.28
C ASP A 108 -23.50 -6.40 -3.37
N LEU A 109 -24.76 -6.83 -3.27
CA LEU A 109 -25.79 -6.17 -2.47
C LEU A 109 -25.46 -6.18 -0.97
N ARG A 110 -24.99 -7.32 -0.46
CA ARG A 110 -24.63 -7.49 0.96
C ARG A 110 -23.34 -6.75 1.31
N ALA A 111 -22.34 -6.73 0.42
CA ALA A 111 -21.16 -5.90 0.61
C ALA A 111 -21.51 -4.42 0.60
N ASN A 112 -22.40 -3.99 -0.31
CA ASN A 112 -22.87 -2.61 -0.34
C ASN A 112 -23.67 -2.24 0.93
N LEU A 113 -24.58 -3.11 1.38
CA LEU A 113 -25.30 -2.94 2.64
C LEU A 113 -24.32 -2.84 3.82
N ALA A 114 -23.30 -3.69 3.88
CA ALA A 114 -22.29 -3.62 4.94
C ALA A 114 -21.54 -2.27 4.93
N ILE A 115 -21.33 -1.67 3.77
CA ILE A 115 -20.65 -0.36 3.65
C ILE A 115 -21.59 0.80 4.02
N CYS A 116 -22.87 0.75 3.63
CA CYS A 116 -23.83 1.84 3.83
C CYS A 116 -24.51 1.82 5.20
N ASP A 117 -24.80 0.63 5.72
CA ASP A 117 -25.82 0.39 6.76
C ASP A 117 -25.30 -0.39 7.98
N LEU A 118 -24.01 -0.73 8.03
CA LEU A 118 -23.45 -1.13 9.33
C LEU A 118 -23.65 0.03 10.32
N PRO A 119 -24.09 -0.24 11.56
CA PRO A 119 -24.28 0.79 12.58
C PRO A 119 -22.98 1.58 12.78
N GLN A 120 -23.08 2.72 13.45
CA GLN A 120 -22.04 3.75 13.67
C GLN A 120 -20.70 3.27 14.25
N ASP A 121 -20.48 1.97 14.37
CA ASP A 121 -19.32 1.28 14.92
C ASP A 121 -18.32 0.88 13.81
N ILE A 122 -18.01 1.78 12.87
CA ILE A 122 -17.04 1.53 11.78
C ILE A 122 -15.82 2.44 11.89
N GLU A 123 -14.66 1.82 12.10
CA GLU A 123 -13.39 2.53 12.21
C GLU A 123 -12.77 2.81 10.83
N PHE A 124 -12.86 1.84 9.91
CA PHE A 124 -12.26 1.99 8.57
C PHE A 124 -12.91 1.09 7.53
N ILE A 125 -12.99 1.56 6.28
CA ILE A 125 -13.57 0.81 5.16
C ILE A 125 -12.60 0.80 3.98
N VAL A 126 -12.33 -0.40 3.46
CA VAL A 126 -11.64 -0.62 2.18
C VAL A 126 -12.50 -1.55 1.34
N PRO A 127 -13.34 -1.02 0.43
CA PRO A 127 -14.26 -1.84 -0.36
C PRO A 127 -13.56 -2.91 -1.21
N ASN A 128 -12.32 -2.63 -1.60
CA ASN A 128 -11.49 -3.54 -2.38
C ASN A 128 -10.01 -3.13 -2.24
N ILE A 129 -9.15 -4.10 -1.94
CA ILE A 129 -7.71 -4.05 -2.21
C ILE A 129 -7.50 -4.72 -3.57
N PRO A 130 -7.31 -3.96 -4.67
CA PRO A 130 -7.22 -4.54 -5.99
C PRO A 130 -6.09 -5.54 -6.08
N HIS A 131 -6.29 -6.56 -6.92
CA HIS A 131 -5.36 -7.65 -7.15
C HIS A 131 -5.12 -8.60 -5.99
N ALA A 132 -5.47 -8.22 -4.75
CA ALA A 132 -5.43 -9.11 -3.58
C ALA A 132 -6.72 -9.93 -3.42
N GLY A 133 -7.78 -9.59 -4.15
CA GLY A 133 -9.03 -10.37 -4.20
C GLY A 133 -9.87 -10.27 -2.93
N LEU A 134 -9.75 -9.17 -2.17
CA LEU A 134 -10.48 -8.97 -0.92
C LEU A 134 -10.82 -7.49 -0.70
N GLY A 135 -11.93 -7.25 0.00
CA GLY A 135 -12.26 -5.98 0.65
C GLY A 135 -12.49 -6.22 2.14
N TYR A 136 -12.48 -5.18 2.94
CA TYR A 136 -12.71 -5.29 4.38
C TYR A 136 -13.29 -4.03 5.01
N ILE A 137 -13.88 -4.23 6.19
CA ILE A 137 -14.24 -3.20 7.16
C ILE A 137 -13.55 -3.53 8.47
N ILE A 138 -13.05 -2.51 9.17
CA ILE A 138 -12.60 -2.62 10.56
C ILE A 138 -13.69 -2.05 11.46
N LEU A 139 -14.14 -2.86 12.42
CA LEU A 139 -15.18 -2.48 13.37
C LEU A 139 -14.58 -1.65 14.52
N GLU A 140 -15.35 -0.69 15.02
CA GLU A 140 -15.01 0.07 16.24
C GLU A 140 -14.93 -0.83 17.48
N ASP A 141 -14.28 -0.33 18.53
CA ASP A 141 -14.05 -1.02 19.81
C ASP A 141 -13.31 -2.37 19.73
N GLY A 142 -12.87 -2.76 18.52
CA GLY A 142 -12.10 -3.95 18.23
C GLY A 142 -10.63 -3.88 18.67
N LEU A 143 -9.86 -4.90 18.31
CA LEU A 143 -8.42 -4.96 18.63
C LEU A 143 -7.66 -3.80 17.98
N VAL A 144 -7.96 -3.49 16.71
CA VAL A 144 -7.36 -2.36 15.98
C VAL A 144 -7.64 -1.04 16.69
N SER A 145 -8.89 -0.75 17.06
CA SER A 145 -9.26 0.50 17.72
C SER A 145 -8.59 0.62 19.11
N ASN A 146 -8.64 -0.45 19.91
CA ASN A 146 -7.99 -0.52 21.22
C ASN A 146 -6.46 -0.27 21.14
N VAL A 147 -5.78 -0.95 20.21
CA VAL A 147 -4.34 -0.77 20.00
C VAL A 147 -4.05 0.64 19.48
N GLY A 148 -4.81 1.09 18.47
CA GLY A 148 -4.65 2.39 17.82
C GLY A 148 -4.75 3.56 18.79
N LEU A 149 -5.73 3.55 19.69
CA LEU A 149 -5.91 4.56 20.73
C LEU A 149 -4.82 4.52 21.81
N ALA A 150 -4.28 3.34 22.13
CA ALA A 150 -3.28 3.20 23.17
C ALA A 150 -1.90 3.73 22.74
N ILE A 151 -1.54 3.52 21.48
CA ILE A 151 -0.20 3.83 20.94
C ILE A 151 -0.18 5.03 19.99
N GLY A 152 -1.34 5.57 19.60
CA GLY A 152 -1.44 6.72 18.70
C GLY A 152 -1.22 6.36 17.23
N LEU A 153 -1.69 5.20 16.79
CA LEU A 153 -1.50 4.71 15.41
C LEU A 153 -2.05 5.68 14.35
N TRP A 154 -3.07 6.45 14.71
CA TRP A 154 -3.77 7.43 13.87
C TRP A 154 -2.83 8.48 13.25
N ARG A 155 -1.69 8.75 13.87
CA ARG A 155 -0.63 9.61 13.30
C ARG A 155 -0.22 9.16 11.90
N LEU A 156 -0.24 7.86 11.62
CA LEU A 156 0.11 7.32 10.31
C LEU A 156 -0.87 7.76 9.20
N GLN A 157 -2.04 8.32 9.54
CA GLN A 157 -2.97 8.91 8.57
C GLN A 157 -2.40 10.17 7.93
N GLY A 158 -1.53 10.89 8.62
CA GLY A 158 -0.84 12.07 8.08
C GLY A 158 0.54 11.76 7.48
N ILE A 159 0.89 10.49 7.29
CA ILE A 159 2.17 10.07 6.70
C ILE A 159 1.88 9.31 5.41
N ALA A 160 2.32 9.85 4.28
CA ALA A 160 2.14 9.21 2.99
C ALA A 160 2.96 7.90 2.90
N GLN A 161 2.39 6.88 2.25
CA GLN A 161 3.10 5.61 2.01
C GLN A 161 4.33 5.84 1.13
N LEU A 162 4.11 6.51 0.01
CA LEU A 162 5.11 6.90 -0.98
C LEU A 162 5.39 8.40 -0.85
N ALA A 163 5.97 8.80 0.28
CA ALA A 163 6.25 10.18 0.59
C ALA A 163 7.26 10.78 -0.41
N ASN A 164 6.93 11.93 -1.00
CA ASN A 164 7.80 12.69 -1.92
C ASN A 164 8.20 11.99 -3.23
N LEU A 165 7.68 10.79 -3.50
CA LEU A 165 7.78 10.15 -4.80
C LEU A 165 6.79 10.79 -5.77
N THR A 166 7.33 11.37 -6.84
CA THR A 166 6.53 11.99 -7.90
C THR A 166 6.14 10.95 -8.96
N ASP A 167 5.24 11.31 -9.87
CA ASP A 167 5.05 10.48 -11.05
C ASP A 167 6.33 10.44 -11.90
N PRO A 168 6.63 9.30 -12.55
CA PRO A 168 7.66 9.24 -13.59
C PRO A 168 7.34 10.26 -14.69
N VAL A 169 8.30 11.11 -15.03
CA VAL A 169 8.13 12.18 -16.02
C VAL A 169 7.79 11.58 -17.40
N VAL A 170 6.72 12.07 -18.02
CA VAL A 170 6.26 11.66 -19.36
C VAL A 170 7.01 12.43 -20.45
N ASN A 171 7.25 13.72 -20.22
CA ASN A 171 8.02 14.63 -21.07
C ASN A 171 8.43 15.89 -20.27
N GLU A 172 9.35 16.69 -20.82
CA GLU A 172 9.84 17.92 -20.17
C GLU A 172 8.73 18.96 -19.89
N LEU A 173 7.63 18.95 -20.66
CA LEU A 173 6.50 19.87 -20.49
C LEU A 173 5.59 19.52 -19.31
N GLU A 174 5.74 18.33 -18.73
CA GLU A 174 4.86 17.81 -17.66
C GLU A 174 5.57 17.61 -16.33
N ILE A 175 6.85 17.98 -16.24
CA ILE A 175 7.54 18.03 -14.96
C ILE A 175 6.74 19.01 -14.07
N GLY A 176 6.36 18.58 -12.86
CA GLY A 176 5.57 19.36 -11.89
C GLY A 176 4.07 19.53 -12.16
N SER A 177 3.52 18.90 -13.20
CA SER A 177 2.07 18.88 -13.46
C SER A 177 1.28 17.95 -12.52
N TRP A 178 1.98 17.12 -11.74
CA TRP A 178 1.39 16.10 -10.89
C TRP A 178 1.70 16.34 -9.41
N SER A 179 0.79 15.87 -8.54
CA SER A 179 0.96 15.97 -7.08
C SER A 179 2.26 15.28 -6.65
N ARG A 180 3.01 15.95 -5.76
CA ARG A 180 4.24 15.44 -5.15
C ARG A 180 4.03 14.11 -4.39
N ARG A 181 2.82 13.81 -3.95
CA ARG A 181 2.53 12.67 -3.06
C ARG A 181 1.37 11.83 -3.52
N PHE A 182 1.51 10.53 -3.36
CA PHE A 182 0.40 9.61 -3.47
C PHE A 182 -0.50 9.76 -2.25
N GLU A 183 -1.82 9.73 -2.46
CA GLU A 183 -2.81 10.08 -1.42
C GLU A 183 -2.97 9.00 -0.34
N HIS A 184 -2.47 7.80 -0.58
CA HIS A 184 -2.56 6.71 0.38
C HIS A 184 -1.45 6.80 1.43
N THR A 185 -1.78 6.37 2.63
CA THR A 185 -1.02 6.64 3.85
C THR A 185 -0.47 5.36 4.46
N ARG A 186 0.53 5.48 5.33
CA ARG A 186 1.07 4.36 6.13
C ARG A 186 -0.01 3.70 6.99
N PHE A 187 -1.02 4.47 7.40
CA PHE A 187 -2.14 3.94 8.16
C PHE A 187 -2.95 2.90 7.37
N CYS A 188 -3.39 3.25 6.15
CA CYS A 188 -4.17 2.30 5.36
C CYS A 188 -3.34 1.09 4.89
N HIS A 189 -2.03 1.26 4.73
CA HIS A 189 -1.11 0.15 4.50
C HIS A 189 -1.02 -0.78 5.72
N SER A 190 -0.86 -0.23 6.93
CA SER A 190 -0.84 -1.02 8.18
C SER A 190 -2.12 -1.85 8.36
N LEU A 191 -3.27 -1.30 8.00
CA LEU A 191 -4.54 -2.02 8.02
C LEU A 191 -4.62 -3.12 6.95
N ASP A 192 -4.16 -2.87 5.73
CA ASP A 192 -4.08 -3.90 4.69
C ASP A 192 -3.17 -5.07 5.12
N THR A 193 -2.00 -4.75 5.69
CA THR A 193 -1.05 -5.73 6.21
C THR A 193 -1.67 -6.53 7.35
N TYR A 194 -2.37 -5.89 8.30
CA TYR A 194 -3.14 -6.54 9.37
C TYR A 194 -4.16 -7.55 8.83
N VAL A 195 -4.95 -7.14 7.84
CA VAL A 195 -6.03 -7.94 7.25
C VAL A 195 -5.50 -9.12 6.43
N ILE A 196 -4.41 -8.94 5.69
CA ILE A 196 -3.75 -10.02 4.94
C ILE A 196 -3.05 -11.00 5.90
N MET A 197 -2.34 -10.47 6.90
CA MET A 197 -1.69 -11.27 7.95
C MET A 197 -2.71 -12.16 8.66
N ALA A 198 -3.87 -11.60 9.03
CA ALA A 198 -4.97 -12.33 9.64
C ALA A 198 -5.43 -13.55 8.81
N LEU A 199 -5.55 -13.42 7.48
CA LEU A 199 -5.90 -14.53 6.58
C LEU A 199 -4.80 -15.60 6.50
N ILE A 200 -3.54 -15.18 6.38
CA ILE A 200 -2.41 -16.11 6.32
C ILE A 200 -2.31 -16.91 7.62
N LEU A 201 -2.42 -16.24 8.77
CA LEU A 201 -2.41 -16.89 10.09
C LEU A 201 -3.58 -17.86 10.26
N HIS A 202 -4.80 -17.45 9.90
CA HIS A 202 -5.98 -18.34 9.95
C HIS A 202 -5.79 -19.60 9.09
N ASN A 203 -5.23 -19.45 7.89
CA ASN A 203 -4.95 -20.57 6.97
C ASN A 203 -3.85 -21.52 7.46
N ASN A 204 -3.13 -21.14 8.52
CA ASN A 204 -2.07 -21.90 9.17
C ASN A 204 -2.36 -22.19 10.66
N ARG A 205 -3.60 -21.98 11.12
CA ARG A 205 -4.01 -22.19 12.54
C ARG A 205 -3.85 -23.62 13.06
N ASN A 206 -3.71 -24.62 12.18
CA ASN A 206 -3.48 -26.00 12.61
C ASN A 206 -2.06 -26.22 13.17
N VAL A 207 -1.12 -25.31 12.89
CA VAL A 207 0.27 -25.37 13.36
C VAL A 207 0.67 -24.13 14.18
N LEU A 208 -0.23 -23.15 14.30
CA LEU A 208 -0.03 -21.95 15.11
C LEU A 208 -0.98 -21.98 16.30
N ASN A 209 -0.49 -21.60 17.48
CA ASN A 209 -1.36 -21.38 18.63
C ASN A 209 -2.03 -19.98 18.57
N ASP A 210 -3.08 -19.79 19.36
CA ASP A 210 -3.85 -18.54 19.38
C ASP A 210 -3.01 -17.31 19.77
N SER A 211 -2.00 -17.49 20.62
CA SER A 211 -1.09 -16.40 21.02
C SER A 211 -0.25 -15.91 19.84
N LEU A 212 0.31 -16.82 19.03
CA LEU A 212 1.06 -16.46 17.81
C LEU A 212 0.15 -15.76 16.80
N ILE A 213 -1.09 -16.21 16.65
CA ILE A 213 -2.05 -15.59 15.74
C ILE A 213 -2.36 -14.16 16.20
N LEU A 214 -2.68 -13.97 17.48
CA LEU A 214 -3.01 -12.66 18.02
C LEU A 214 -1.84 -11.68 17.94
N ASN A 215 -0.66 -12.09 18.40
CA ASN A 215 0.55 -11.26 18.35
C ASN A 215 1.01 -10.98 16.91
N GLY A 216 0.89 -11.95 16.01
CA GLY A 216 1.19 -11.76 14.59
C GLY A 216 0.29 -10.71 13.94
N LYS A 217 -1.01 -10.72 14.25
CA LYS A 217 -1.94 -9.67 13.82
C LYS A 217 -1.48 -8.30 14.33
N VAL A 218 -1.21 -8.16 15.63
CA VAL A 218 -0.79 -6.87 16.20
C VAL A 218 0.57 -6.41 15.66
N ALA A 219 1.52 -7.32 15.43
CA ALA A 219 2.79 -6.99 14.78
C ALA A 219 2.59 -6.42 13.38
N ALA A 220 1.68 -7.01 12.58
CA ALA A 220 1.31 -6.48 11.28
C ALA A 220 0.64 -5.10 11.35
N LEU A 221 -0.16 -4.83 12.37
CA LEU A 221 -0.76 -3.51 12.57
C LEU A 221 0.28 -2.43 12.93
N LEU A 222 1.35 -2.80 13.64
CA LEU A 222 2.31 -1.87 14.23
C LEU A 222 3.65 -1.78 13.49
N HIS A 223 3.88 -2.58 12.45
CA HIS A 223 5.19 -2.66 11.80
C HIS A 223 5.72 -1.31 11.29
N ASP A 224 4.83 -0.43 10.82
CA ASP A 224 5.13 0.92 10.33
C ASP A 224 4.92 2.02 11.38
N LEU A 225 4.66 1.68 12.65
CA LEU A 225 4.47 2.66 13.73
C LEU A 225 5.65 3.63 13.87
N ALA A 226 6.86 3.10 13.66
CA ALA A 226 8.11 3.85 13.74
C ALA A 226 8.51 4.50 12.40
N THR A 227 7.58 4.69 11.46
CA THR A 227 7.83 5.48 10.25
C THR A 227 7.80 6.98 10.60
N PRO A 228 8.88 7.73 10.34
CA PRO A 228 8.92 9.17 10.55
C PRO A 228 8.06 9.91 9.50
N ALA A 229 7.66 11.14 9.80
CA ALA A 229 7.12 12.03 8.77
C ALA A 229 8.16 12.24 7.66
N GLY A 230 7.71 12.34 6.41
CA GLY A 230 8.55 12.29 5.23
C GLY A 230 8.91 10.86 4.78
N GLY A 231 8.49 9.83 5.53
CA GLY A 231 8.59 8.42 5.16
C GLY A 231 10.02 7.93 4.93
N ASP A 232 10.17 6.98 4.02
CA ASP A 232 11.44 6.35 3.66
C ASP A 232 12.51 7.35 3.18
N GLY A 233 12.10 8.47 2.58
CA GLY A 233 12.98 9.55 2.15
C GLY A 233 13.80 10.17 3.27
N THR A 234 13.44 9.98 4.54
CA THR A 234 14.23 10.47 5.68
C THR A 234 15.37 9.54 6.10
N LYS A 235 15.30 8.25 5.78
CA LYS A 235 16.31 7.24 6.16
C LYS A 235 17.75 7.65 5.78
N PRO A 236 18.02 8.26 4.60
CA PRO A 236 19.36 8.74 4.25
C PRO A 236 19.92 9.87 5.13
N ILE A 237 19.07 10.63 5.83
CA ILE A 237 19.50 11.74 6.70
C ILE A 237 20.25 11.20 7.93
N ASP A 238 19.66 10.22 8.59
CA ASP A 238 20.20 9.50 9.75
C ASP A 238 19.64 8.06 9.81
N PRO A 239 20.34 7.07 9.22
CA PRO A 239 19.85 5.70 9.14
C PRO A 239 19.62 5.00 10.49
N GLN A 240 20.23 5.49 11.57
CA GLN A 240 20.03 4.91 12.91
C GLN A 240 18.81 5.53 13.58
N ALA A 241 18.67 6.86 13.49
CA ALA A 241 17.53 7.56 14.09
C ALA A 241 16.20 7.28 13.38
N PHE A 242 16.22 7.00 12.07
CA PHE A 242 15.02 6.86 11.24
C PHE A 242 14.75 5.42 10.75
N SER A 243 15.38 4.42 11.35
CA SER A 243 15.07 3.01 11.07
C SER A 243 13.87 2.54 11.89
N GLU A 244 12.79 2.10 11.23
CA GLU A 244 11.58 1.59 11.89
C GLU A 244 11.90 0.41 12.82
N GLU A 245 12.52 -0.63 12.28
CA GLU A 245 12.86 -1.88 12.98
C GLU A 245 13.71 -1.65 14.25
N LYS A 246 14.61 -0.67 14.22
CA LYS A 246 15.51 -0.35 15.35
C LYS A 246 14.85 0.50 16.41
N ASN A 247 13.83 1.26 16.06
CA ASN A 247 13.23 2.25 16.95
C ASN A 247 11.84 1.82 17.46
N ILE A 248 11.25 0.74 16.95
CA ILE A 248 9.91 0.28 17.33
C ILE A 248 9.73 0.10 18.84
N GLU A 249 10.75 -0.42 19.54
CA GLU A 249 10.71 -0.63 20.99
C GLU A 249 10.40 0.66 21.75
N ARG A 250 10.87 1.83 21.28
CA ARG A 250 10.63 3.12 21.91
C ARG A 250 9.15 3.48 21.99
N PHE A 251 8.33 2.97 21.08
CA PHE A 251 6.91 3.24 20.99
C PHE A 251 6.05 2.28 21.83
N LEU A 252 6.63 1.15 22.27
CA LEU A 252 5.92 0.07 22.97
C LEU A 252 6.25 0.00 24.46
N THR A 253 6.44 1.16 25.10
CA THR A 253 6.81 1.26 26.53
C THR A 253 5.78 2.00 27.40
N GLY A 254 4.76 2.62 26.79
CA GLY A 254 3.79 3.45 27.50
C GLY A 254 2.83 2.67 28.39
N LYS A 255 2.37 3.28 29.50
CA LYS A 255 1.38 2.65 30.41
C LYS A 255 0.10 2.19 29.71
N LYS A 256 -0.37 2.94 28.71
CA LYS A 256 -1.55 2.58 27.91
C LYS A 256 -1.32 1.30 27.10
N TRP A 257 -0.14 1.17 26.48
CA TRP A 257 0.26 -0.04 25.75
C TRP A 257 0.28 -1.25 26.68
N LEU A 258 0.96 -1.14 27.82
CA LEU A 258 1.05 -2.24 28.80
C LEU A 258 -0.34 -2.70 29.29
N ALA A 259 -1.27 -1.76 29.51
CA ALA A 259 -2.65 -2.11 29.88
C ALA A 259 -3.42 -2.85 28.77
N ILE A 260 -3.16 -2.52 27.49
CA ILE A 260 -3.71 -3.25 26.35
C ILE A 260 -3.07 -4.64 26.25
N CYS A 261 -1.76 -4.76 26.48
CA CYS A 261 -1.09 -6.06 26.52
C CYS A 261 -1.68 -6.98 27.58
N GLU A 262 -1.87 -6.47 28.80
CA GLU A 262 -2.50 -7.24 29.89
C GLU A 262 -3.93 -7.64 29.55
N ARG A 263 -4.73 -6.71 29.00
CA ARG A 263 -6.14 -6.96 28.63
C ARG A 263 -6.30 -8.05 27.59
N HIS A 264 -5.45 -8.05 26.55
CA HIS A 264 -5.59 -8.93 25.39
C HIS A 264 -4.61 -10.11 25.40
N GLY A 265 -3.70 -10.20 26.36
CA GLY A 265 -2.66 -11.23 26.40
C GLY A 265 -1.61 -11.06 25.31
N LEU A 266 -1.24 -9.81 24.99
CA LEU A 266 -0.20 -9.50 24.00
C LEU A 266 1.19 -9.60 24.62
N ASP A 267 2.12 -10.17 23.86
CA ASP A 267 3.53 -10.28 24.19
C ASP A 267 4.32 -9.23 23.39
N THR A 268 4.79 -8.20 24.08
CA THR A 268 5.52 -7.09 23.47
C THR A 268 6.83 -7.55 22.82
N GLU A 269 7.55 -8.48 23.43
CA GLU A 269 8.82 -8.98 22.90
C GLU A 269 8.59 -9.80 21.63
N MET A 270 7.53 -10.62 21.62
CA MET A 270 7.14 -11.37 20.42
C MET A 270 6.76 -10.44 19.27
N ILE A 271 5.99 -9.38 19.55
CA ILE A 271 5.60 -8.37 18.57
C ILE A 271 6.82 -7.63 18.01
N ILE A 272 7.72 -7.15 18.87
CA ILE A 272 8.96 -6.48 18.47
C ILE A 272 9.82 -7.42 17.63
N SER A 273 9.99 -8.67 18.07
CA SER A 273 10.74 -9.68 17.35
C SER A 273 10.18 -9.94 15.94
N ALA A 274 8.86 -10.02 15.80
CA ALA A 274 8.21 -10.18 14.50
C ALA A 274 8.46 -8.96 13.60
N ILE A 275 8.32 -7.72 14.11
CA ILE A 275 8.59 -6.49 13.36
C ILE A 275 10.06 -6.39 12.92
N GLN A 276 10.98 -6.92 13.73
CA GLN A 276 12.40 -7.02 13.38
C GLN A 276 12.73 -8.17 12.41
N GLY A 277 11.71 -8.80 11.80
CA GLY A 277 11.87 -9.87 10.82
C GLY A 277 12.35 -11.20 11.41
N LYS A 278 12.22 -11.41 12.73
CA LYS A 278 12.70 -12.64 13.40
C LYS A 278 11.57 -13.65 13.59
N GLY A 279 11.94 -14.93 13.51
CA GLY A 279 11.03 -16.06 13.72
C GLY A 279 9.96 -16.20 12.63
N ILE A 280 9.02 -17.12 12.86
CA ILE A 280 7.97 -17.43 11.88
C ILE A 280 7.05 -16.23 11.61
N LEU A 281 6.70 -15.46 12.64
CA LEU A 281 5.83 -14.30 12.49
C LEU A 281 6.49 -13.19 11.66
N GLY A 282 7.80 -12.95 11.85
CA GLY A 282 8.53 -11.98 11.03
C GLY A 282 8.59 -12.38 9.55
N LYS A 283 8.77 -13.68 9.25
CA LYS A 283 8.72 -14.20 7.87
C LYS A 283 7.34 -14.05 7.23
N ILE A 284 6.26 -14.29 7.99
CA ILE A 284 4.88 -14.10 7.48
C ILE A 284 4.58 -12.60 7.30
N LEU A 285 5.03 -11.75 8.23
CA LEU A 285 4.88 -10.31 8.14
C LEU A 285 5.54 -9.75 6.88
N ASP A 286 6.78 -10.15 6.57
CA ASP A 286 7.48 -9.76 5.33
C ASP A 286 6.69 -10.10 4.05
N VAL A 287 5.97 -11.23 4.06
CA VAL A 287 5.09 -11.62 2.95
C VAL A 287 3.82 -10.76 2.93
N ALA A 288 3.14 -10.59 4.06
CA ALA A 288 1.90 -9.83 4.18
C ALA A 288 2.10 -8.35 3.79
N ASP A 289 3.15 -7.72 4.31
CA ASP A 289 3.56 -6.35 4.01
C ASP A 289 3.74 -6.15 2.50
N ARG A 290 4.54 -7.03 1.86
CA ARG A 290 4.79 -6.95 0.42
C ARG A 290 3.55 -7.11 -0.43
N ILE A 291 2.62 -7.99 -0.03
CA ILE A 291 1.36 -8.14 -0.75
C ILE A 291 0.50 -6.88 -0.58
N ALA A 292 0.42 -6.35 0.64
CA ALA A 292 -0.36 -5.17 0.98
C ALA A 292 0.09 -3.94 0.18
N TYR A 293 1.38 -3.56 0.26
CA TYR A 293 1.83 -2.35 -0.43
C TYR A 293 1.80 -2.53 -1.95
N VAL A 294 2.18 -3.68 -2.51
CA VAL A 294 2.15 -3.85 -3.98
C VAL A 294 0.72 -3.72 -4.51
N ALA A 295 -0.26 -4.34 -3.83
CA ALA A 295 -1.65 -4.27 -4.23
C ALA A 295 -2.21 -2.84 -4.19
N ARG A 296 -1.92 -2.10 -3.09
CA ARG A 296 -2.39 -0.72 -2.91
C ARG A 296 -1.68 0.26 -3.83
N ASP A 297 -0.36 0.16 -3.95
CA ASP A 297 0.45 1.10 -4.74
C ASP A 297 0.12 0.98 -6.22
N VAL A 298 -0.11 -0.24 -6.73
CA VAL A 298 -0.55 -0.45 -8.12
C VAL A 298 -1.90 0.21 -8.36
N ARG A 299 -2.87 0.04 -7.44
CA ARG A 299 -4.18 0.72 -7.55
C ARG A 299 -3.99 2.23 -7.62
N ILE A 300 -3.24 2.79 -6.68
CA ILE A 300 -3.12 4.24 -6.54
C ILE A 300 -2.34 4.83 -7.71
N TYR A 301 -1.27 4.18 -8.15
CA TYR A 301 -0.52 4.58 -9.33
C TYR A 301 -1.36 4.53 -10.60
N LEU A 302 -2.11 3.45 -10.82
CA LEU A 302 -2.98 3.35 -12.00
C LEU A 302 -4.19 4.31 -11.92
N GLY A 303 -4.72 4.54 -10.73
CA GLY A 303 -5.86 5.42 -10.47
C GLY A 303 -5.61 6.89 -10.80
N ARG A 304 -4.36 7.36 -10.70
CA ARG A 304 -3.98 8.75 -11.03
C ARG A 304 -4.28 9.16 -12.48
N TYR A 305 -4.33 8.20 -13.39
CA TYR A 305 -4.51 8.45 -14.83
C TYR A 305 -5.91 8.09 -15.35
N PHE A 306 -6.86 7.78 -14.46
CA PHE A 306 -8.22 7.35 -14.80
C PHE A 306 -9.30 8.42 -14.49
N PRO A 307 -10.35 8.57 -15.32
CA PRO A 307 -10.51 8.00 -16.66
C PRO A 307 -9.79 8.90 -17.68
N LYS A 308 -8.78 8.34 -18.38
CA LYS A 308 -8.04 9.00 -19.47
C LYS A 308 -7.80 10.49 -19.24
N SER A 309 -6.71 10.83 -18.55
CA SER A 309 -6.17 12.18 -18.67
C SER A 309 -6.00 12.54 -20.14
N THR A 310 -6.26 13.81 -20.50
CA THR A 310 -5.86 14.35 -21.82
C THR A 310 -4.34 14.30 -22.03
N LEU A 311 -3.59 14.02 -20.96
CA LEU A 311 -2.15 13.87 -20.95
C LEU A 311 -1.73 12.45 -21.38
N PRO A 312 -0.66 12.32 -22.17
CA PRO A 312 -0.06 11.04 -22.51
C PRO A 312 0.38 10.29 -21.25
N TRP A 313 0.40 8.96 -21.33
CA TRP A 313 0.81 8.13 -20.21
C TRP A 313 2.32 7.88 -20.22
N PRO A 314 2.98 7.83 -19.06
CA PRO A 314 4.35 7.34 -18.98
C PRO A 314 4.46 5.91 -19.51
N ILE A 315 5.60 5.53 -20.11
CA ILE A 315 5.86 4.13 -20.51
C ILE A 315 5.78 3.18 -19.31
N SER A 316 6.19 3.66 -18.13
CA SER A 316 6.09 2.95 -16.85
C SER A 316 4.64 2.63 -16.49
N TYR A 317 3.72 3.57 -16.70
CA TYR A 317 2.29 3.37 -16.47
C TYR A 317 1.74 2.26 -17.38
N GLU A 318 2.05 2.32 -18.68
CA GLU A 318 1.53 1.34 -19.64
C GLU A 318 2.04 -0.08 -19.33
N THR A 319 3.31 -0.20 -18.91
CA THR A 319 3.91 -1.48 -18.50
C THR A 319 3.14 -2.10 -17.32
N ILE A 320 2.90 -1.31 -16.27
CA ILE A 320 2.19 -1.78 -15.06
C ILE A 320 0.71 -2.06 -15.38
N ARG A 321 0.06 -1.21 -16.17
CA ARG A 321 -1.35 -1.36 -16.59
C ARG A 321 -1.55 -2.66 -17.37
N LEU A 322 -0.76 -2.89 -18.42
CA LEU A 322 -0.87 -4.10 -19.25
C LEU A 322 -0.60 -5.35 -18.42
N PHE A 323 0.37 -5.30 -17.52
CA PHE A 323 0.63 -6.41 -16.60
C PHE A 323 -0.59 -6.69 -15.71
N ALA A 324 -1.09 -5.67 -15.00
CA ALA A 324 -2.22 -5.78 -14.08
C ALA A 324 -3.52 -6.23 -14.79
N GLU A 325 -3.74 -5.81 -16.05
CA GLU A 325 -4.87 -6.27 -16.87
C GLU A 325 -4.73 -7.74 -17.29
N SER A 326 -3.50 -8.17 -17.62
CA SER A 326 -3.22 -9.55 -18.02
C SER A 326 -3.24 -10.54 -16.84
N LYS A 327 -2.97 -10.04 -15.63
CA LYS A 327 -2.83 -10.81 -14.39
C LYS A 327 -3.60 -10.14 -13.26
N PRO A 328 -4.94 -10.04 -13.32
CA PRO A 328 -5.71 -9.24 -12.36
C PRO A 328 -5.65 -9.72 -10.91
N GLU A 329 -5.18 -10.94 -10.66
CA GLU A 329 -5.15 -11.59 -9.34
C GLU A 329 -3.71 -11.83 -8.83
N PHE A 330 -2.70 -11.14 -9.36
CA PHE A 330 -1.30 -11.41 -9.02
C PHE A 330 -0.93 -11.16 -7.54
N CYS A 331 -1.73 -10.41 -6.76
CA CYS A 331 -1.54 -10.23 -5.32
C CYS A 331 -2.38 -11.18 -4.45
N THR A 332 -3.12 -12.13 -5.05
CA THR A 332 -3.91 -13.12 -4.28
C THR A 332 -3.05 -14.20 -3.62
N VAL A 333 -1.72 -14.18 -3.84
CA VAL A 333 -0.73 -15.17 -3.40
C VAL A 333 -0.71 -15.42 -1.88
N TRP A 334 -1.34 -14.56 -1.07
CA TRP A 334 -1.51 -14.75 0.37
C TRP A 334 -2.20 -16.08 0.71
N ASP A 335 -3.14 -16.57 -0.12
CA ASP A 335 -3.88 -17.79 0.17
C ASP A 335 -3.11 -19.09 -0.12
N CYS A 336 -1.94 -19.00 -0.75
CA CYS A 336 -1.03 -20.13 -0.99
C CYS A 336 0.18 -20.13 -0.04
N VAL A 337 0.22 -19.23 0.94
CA VAL A 337 1.24 -19.22 1.99
C VAL A 337 0.94 -20.31 3.02
N LYS A 338 1.92 -21.17 3.28
CA LYS A 338 1.86 -22.26 4.26
C LYS A 338 3.07 -22.26 5.17
N ILE A 339 2.89 -22.87 6.35
CA ILE A 339 3.99 -23.23 7.23
C ILE A 339 4.23 -24.73 7.09
N SER A 340 5.46 -25.10 6.72
CA SER A 340 5.91 -26.49 6.58
C SER A 340 7.31 -26.59 7.13
N ASP A 341 7.59 -27.57 7.99
CA ASP A 341 8.91 -27.77 8.62
C ASP A 341 9.47 -26.47 9.23
N GLU A 342 8.63 -25.74 9.97
CA GLU A 342 8.96 -24.44 10.61
C GLU A 342 9.33 -23.29 9.65
N GLU A 343 9.13 -23.49 8.34
CA GLU A 343 9.41 -22.52 7.29
C GLU A 343 8.14 -21.96 6.64
N VAL A 344 8.20 -20.70 6.22
CA VAL A 344 7.14 -20.07 5.41
C VAL A 344 7.39 -20.42 3.95
N VAL A 345 6.43 -21.10 3.33
CA VAL A 345 6.53 -21.60 1.96
C VAL A 345 5.32 -21.19 1.13
N PHE A 346 5.53 -21.03 -0.17
CA PHE A 346 4.44 -20.87 -1.14
C PHE A 346 4.12 -22.20 -1.81
N THR A 347 2.84 -22.58 -1.85
CA THR A 347 2.40 -23.84 -2.48
C THR A 347 2.06 -23.69 -3.97
N ASP A 348 2.07 -22.47 -4.51
CA ASP A 348 1.81 -22.18 -5.92
C ASP A 348 2.93 -21.32 -6.50
N PRO A 349 3.97 -21.94 -7.09
CA PRO A 349 5.09 -21.22 -7.69
C PRO A 349 4.68 -20.31 -8.85
N ALA A 350 3.62 -20.64 -9.60
CA ALA A 350 3.20 -19.84 -10.75
C ALA A 350 2.57 -18.51 -10.29
N ARG A 351 1.72 -18.55 -9.27
CA ARG A 351 1.15 -17.33 -8.66
C ARG A 351 2.22 -16.51 -7.95
N LEU A 352 3.19 -17.16 -7.31
CA LEU A 352 4.35 -16.46 -6.76
C LEU A 352 5.16 -15.76 -7.86
N ALA A 353 5.38 -16.40 -9.01
CA ALA A 353 6.09 -15.80 -10.14
C ALA A 353 5.39 -14.52 -10.64
N ASP A 354 4.06 -14.56 -10.80
CA ASP A 354 3.26 -13.40 -11.18
C ASP A 354 3.37 -12.28 -10.13
N PHE A 355 3.26 -12.62 -8.84
CA PHE A 355 3.43 -11.64 -7.75
C PHE A 355 4.79 -10.95 -7.79
N LEU A 356 5.87 -11.74 -7.82
CA LEU A 356 7.25 -11.24 -7.82
C LEU A 356 7.54 -10.38 -9.05
N LEU A 357 7.02 -10.77 -10.22
CA LEU A 357 7.16 -10.01 -11.45
C LEU A 357 6.43 -8.66 -11.37
N GLY A 358 5.18 -8.66 -10.90
CA GLY A 358 4.41 -7.42 -10.68
C GLY A 358 5.11 -6.46 -9.71
N ARG A 359 5.64 -6.99 -8.61
CA ARG A 359 6.44 -6.23 -7.63
C ARG A 359 7.70 -5.63 -8.27
N VAL A 360 8.44 -6.41 -9.05
CA VAL A 360 9.64 -5.91 -9.75
C VAL A 360 9.29 -4.84 -10.77
N TYR A 361 8.15 -4.94 -11.46
CA TYR A 361 7.67 -3.86 -12.33
C TYR A 361 7.44 -2.58 -11.54
N MET A 362 6.78 -2.63 -10.38
CA MET A 362 6.60 -1.45 -9.51
C MET A 362 7.94 -0.87 -9.03
N CYS A 363 8.87 -1.73 -8.58
CA CYS A 363 10.20 -1.31 -8.18
C CYS A 363 10.93 -0.56 -9.29
N LYS A 364 10.96 -1.11 -10.50
CA LYS A 364 11.70 -0.51 -11.63
C LYS A 364 11.03 0.75 -12.16
N ASN A 365 9.70 0.75 -12.26
CA ASN A 365 8.96 1.76 -13.00
C ASN A 365 8.45 2.90 -12.12
N LEU A 366 8.40 2.72 -10.80
CA LEU A 366 7.99 3.75 -9.85
C LEU A 366 9.04 3.95 -8.74
N TYR A 367 9.26 2.96 -7.87
CA TYR A 367 10.03 3.18 -6.63
C TYR A 367 11.51 3.54 -6.86
N TYR A 368 12.11 2.99 -7.93
CA TYR A 368 13.48 3.24 -8.39
C TYR A 368 13.54 3.93 -9.74
N ASN A 369 12.43 4.53 -10.19
CA ASN A 369 12.48 5.40 -11.35
C ASN A 369 13.23 6.70 -10.98
N SER A 370 14.26 7.04 -11.74
CA SER A 370 15.13 8.20 -11.47
C SER A 370 14.34 9.51 -11.39
N HIS A 371 13.38 9.73 -12.28
CA HIS A 371 12.55 10.95 -12.22
C HIS A 371 11.62 10.96 -11.00
N ALA A 372 10.95 9.85 -10.70
CA ALA A 372 10.06 9.73 -9.54
C ALA A 372 10.78 10.01 -8.21
N ARG A 373 12.05 9.58 -8.09
CA ARG A 373 12.89 9.74 -6.90
C ARG A 373 13.57 11.11 -6.80
N SER A 374 13.69 11.84 -7.91
CA SER A 374 14.54 13.03 -7.98
C SER A 374 14.24 14.05 -6.87
N PHE A 375 12.95 14.38 -6.69
CA PHE A 375 12.52 15.31 -5.65
C PHE A 375 12.74 14.77 -4.24
N GLU A 376 12.35 13.52 -3.95
CA GLU A 376 12.61 12.86 -2.66
C GLU A 376 14.09 12.93 -2.29
N THR A 377 14.95 12.47 -3.19
CA THR A 377 16.40 12.37 -2.96
C THR A 377 17.03 13.75 -2.78
N ILE A 378 16.64 14.75 -3.59
CA ILE A 378 17.13 16.12 -3.44
C ILE A 378 16.66 16.72 -2.12
N LEU A 379 15.36 16.68 -1.80
CA LEU A 379 14.79 17.26 -0.59
C LEU A 379 15.46 16.68 0.66
N ALA A 380 15.58 15.35 0.71
CA ALA A 380 16.19 14.63 1.82
C ALA A 380 17.66 15.01 2.02
N ASN A 381 18.47 14.99 0.95
CA ASN A 381 19.91 15.16 1.04
C ASN A 381 20.38 16.63 1.07
N THR A 382 19.49 17.58 0.79
CA THR A 382 19.82 19.01 0.83
C THR A 382 19.11 19.69 2.01
N VAL A 383 17.84 20.03 1.85
CA VAL A 383 17.07 20.86 2.79
C VAL A 383 16.86 20.16 4.13
N LEU A 384 16.28 18.94 4.13
CA LEU A 384 15.98 18.23 5.38
C LEU A 384 17.24 17.84 6.15
N ARG A 385 18.27 17.36 5.44
CA ARG A 385 19.57 17.06 6.04
C ARG A 385 20.21 18.29 6.68
N TYR A 386 20.20 19.44 6.00
CA TYR A 386 20.67 20.70 6.57
C TYR A 386 19.90 21.04 7.85
N MET A 387 18.56 21.06 7.78
CA MET A 387 17.70 21.42 8.91
C MET A 387 17.90 20.50 10.11
N TYR A 388 18.07 19.20 9.89
CA TYR A 388 18.37 18.23 10.94
C TYR A 388 19.76 18.47 11.57
N ARG A 389 20.80 18.66 10.74
CA ARG A 389 22.17 18.88 11.22
C ARG A 389 22.35 20.20 11.97
N GLN A 390 21.58 21.22 11.63
CA GLN A 390 21.57 22.51 12.34
C GLN A 390 20.63 22.51 13.56
N GLY A 391 19.91 21.42 13.83
CA GLY A 391 18.96 21.34 14.95
C GLY A 391 17.70 22.18 14.77
N ILE A 392 17.39 22.59 13.53
CA ILE A 392 16.15 23.30 13.17
C ILE A 392 14.96 22.34 13.28
N VAL A 393 15.15 21.10 12.85
CA VAL A 393 14.21 19.99 13.05
C VAL A 393 14.92 18.91 13.85
N LYS A 394 14.32 18.45 14.93
CA LYS A 394 14.87 17.42 15.81
C LYS A 394 14.30 16.05 15.45
N TRP A 395 14.95 14.98 15.91
CA TRP A 395 14.44 13.63 15.68
C TRP A 395 13.01 13.48 16.23
N GLU A 396 12.69 14.07 17.38
CA GLU A 396 11.35 14.00 17.97
C GLU A 396 10.27 14.60 17.07
N ASP A 397 10.62 15.63 16.27
CA ASP A 397 9.67 16.30 15.41
C ASP A 397 9.18 15.38 14.29
N PHE A 398 10.08 14.53 13.76
CA PHE A 398 9.74 13.50 12.77
C PHE A 398 8.76 12.46 13.32
N TYR A 399 8.84 12.15 14.62
CA TYR A 399 8.09 11.07 15.28
C TYR A 399 6.85 11.52 16.05
N ARG A 400 6.72 12.82 16.32
CA ARG A 400 5.54 13.40 16.97
C ARG A 400 4.57 14.04 15.98
N ASN A 401 5.04 14.42 14.78
CA ASN A 401 4.23 15.15 13.81
C ASN A 401 4.10 14.44 12.46
N GLU A 402 3.09 14.83 11.70
CA GLU A 402 2.76 14.31 10.37
C GLU A 402 3.51 15.04 9.25
N ASP A 403 3.37 14.57 8.00
CA ASP A 403 4.04 15.15 6.84
C ASP A 403 3.77 16.65 6.65
N TYR A 404 2.54 17.09 6.96
CA TYR A 404 2.13 18.49 6.85
C TYR A 404 2.93 19.41 7.79
N TYR A 405 3.32 18.92 8.96
CA TYR A 405 4.16 19.69 9.88
C TYR A 405 5.54 19.94 9.28
N LEU A 406 6.19 18.89 8.74
CA LEU A 406 7.48 19.03 8.09
C LEU A 406 7.40 19.96 6.88
N ASP A 407 6.35 19.85 6.07
CA ASP A 407 6.13 20.74 4.93
C ASP A 407 6.10 22.19 5.35
N ARG A 408 5.36 22.55 6.40
CA ARG A 408 5.31 23.94 6.88
C ARG A 408 6.68 24.46 7.31
N ILE A 409 7.47 23.66 8.04
CA ILE A 409 8.80 24.11 8.45
C ILE A 409 9.71 24.27 7.22
N ILE A 410 9.61 23.37 6.24
CA ILE A 410 10.34 23.50 4.98
C ILE A 410 9.91 24.80 4.26
N GLU A 411 8.61 25.06 4.12
CA GLU A 411 8.05 26.25 3.47
C GLU A 411 8.52 27.56 4.13
N ASP A 412 8.50 27.61 5.46
CA ASP A 412 9.01 28.75 6.23
C ASP A 412 10.53 28.90 6.06
N PHE A 413 11.26 27.79 6.02
CA PHE A 413 12.69 27.79 5.77
C PHE A 413 13.02 28.30 4.36
N ILE A 414 12.33 27.84 3.32
CA ILE A 414 12.60 28.26 1.94
C ILE A 414 11.92 29.59 1.59
N GLY A 415 11.00 30.10 2.43
CA GLY A 415 10.30 31.36 2.22
C GLY A 415 9.21 31.32 1.15
N ARG A 416 8.66 30.13 0.86
CA ARG A 416 7.66 29.91 -0.19
C ARG A 416 6.47 29.14 0.38
N ARG A 417 5.37 29.84 0.65
CA ARG A 417 4.14 29.22 1.17
C ARG A 417 3.48 28.35 0.10
N TYR A 418 2.97 27.18 0.49
CA TYR A 418 2.35 26.18 -0.38
C TYR A 418 3.27 25.54 -1.44
N ALA A 419 4.58 25.81 -1.37
CA ALA A 419 5.53 25.27 -2.32
C ALA A 419 5.52 23.74 -2.32
N MET A 420 5.31 23.12 -1.15
CA MET A 420 5.37 21.68 -0.99
C MET A 420 4.15 20.94 -1.58
N ASN A 421 3.18 21.65 -2.13
CA ASN A 421 2.12 21.06 -2.97
C ASN A 421 2.60 20.76 -4.40
N ASN A 422 3.74 21.32 -4.81
CA ASN A 422 4.30 21.17 -6.15
C ASN A 422 5.61 20.36 -6.09
N ALA A 423 5.85 19.51 -7.08
CA ALA A 423 7.12 18.78 -7.23
C ALA A 423 8.34 19.70 -7.49
N PHE A 424 8.11 20.99 -7.73
CA PHE A 424 9.14 22.02 -7.93
C PHE A 424 9.34 22.97 -6.76
N ALA A 425 8.92 22.57 -5.56
CA ALA A 425 8.88 23.44 -4.39
C ALA A 425 10.16 24.27 -4.17
N ILE A 426 11.33 23.70 -4.49
CA ILE A 426 12.67 24.23 -4.20
C ILE A 426 13.42 24.67 -5.48
N GLY A 427 12.89 24.34 -6.66
CA GLY A 427 13.54 24.51 -7.97
C GLY A 427 13.17 23.38 -8.92
N GLU A 428 13.71 23.41 -10.13
CA GLU A 428 13.47 22.37 -11.14
C GLU A 428 14.45 21.19 -10.93
N PRO A 429 13.97 19.99 -10.53
CA PRO A 429 14.81 18.82 -10.39
C PRO A 429 15.08 18.18 -11.75
N TYR A 430 16.35 17.91 -12.00
CA TYR A 430 16.83 17.13 -13.12
C TYR A 430 17.33 15.78 -12.64
N ALA A 431 17.18 14.76 -13.49
CA ALA A 431 17.72 13.44 -13.25
C ALA A 431 18.49 12.98 -14.50
N GLU A 432 19.80 12.81 -14.35
CA GLU A 432 20.66 12.17 -15.36
C GLU A 432 21.01 10.75 -14.90
N THR A 433 21.12 9.81 -15.84
CA THR A 433 21.44 8.40 -15.53
C THR A 433 22.65 7.94 -16.33
N PHE A 434 23.54 7.18 -15.68
CA PHE A 434 24.81 6.73 -16.24
C PHE A 434 24.99 5.23 -16.09
N SER A 435 25.70 4.63 -17.05
CA SER A 435 26.09 3.22 -16.99
C SER A 435 27.30 2.98 -16.10
N SER A 436 28.09 4.02 -15.80
CA SER A 436 29.28 3.93 -14.95
C SER A 436 29.32 5.00 -13.86
N LEU A 437 29.96 4.66 -12.72
CA LEU A 437 30.17 5.60 -11.62
C LEU A 437 31.10 6.75 -12.04
N GLU A 438 32.09 6.45 -12.87
CA GLU A 438 33.10 7.40 -13.35
C GLU A 438 32.47 8.52 -14.19
N GLU A 439 31.55 8.19 -15.10
CA GLU A 439 30.79 9.18 -15.88
C GLU A 439 29.93 10.06 -14.98
N ALA A 440 29.22 9.46 -14.02
CA ALA A 440 28.38 10.21 -13.08
C ALA A 440 29.21 11.18 -12.21
N VAL A 441 30.38 10.73 -11.71
CA VAL A 441 31.30 11.59 -10.93
C VAL A 441 31.86 12.70 -11.81
N LYS A 442 32.26 12.40 -13.06
CA LYS A 442 32.75 13.41 -14.00
C LYS A 442 31.68 14.46 -14.27
N ARG A 443 30.43 14.06 -14.52
CA ARG A 443 29.33 14.99 -14.72
C ARG A 443 29.04 15.81 -13.47
N LYS A 444 29.06 15.21 -12.28
CA LYS A 444 28.90 15.95 -11.01
C LYS A 444 29.95 17.07 -10.85
N LYS A 445 31.21 16.80 -11.22
CA LYS A 445 32.28 17.83 -11.21
C LYS A 445 32.01 18.95 -12.21
N GLN A 446 31.56 18.60 -13.43
CA GLN A 446 31.19 19.60 -14.44
C GLN A 446 30.04 20.49 -13.97
N LEU A 447 29.00 19.92 -13.35
CA LEU A 447 27.89 20.71 -12.78
C LEU A 447 28.40 21.72 -11.75
N LEU A 448 29.36 21.33 -10.91
CA LEU A 448 29.96 22.25 -9.94
C LEU A 448 30.75 23.38 -10.62
N GLU A 449 31.49 23.08 -11.68
CA GLU A 449 32.20 24.08 -12.52
C GLU A 449 31.20 25.02 -13.24
N GLU A 450 30.02 24.52 -13.60
CA GLU A 450 28.89 25.27 -14.17
C GLU A 450 28.14 26.11 -13.11
N GLY A 451 28.52 26.03 -11.82
CA GLY A 451 27.88 26.75 -10.72
C GLY A 451 26.64 26.07 -10.11
N ILE A 452 26.32 24.85 -10.56
CA ILE A 452 25.25 24.00 -10.04
C ILE A 452 25.78 23.24 -8.82
N ILE A 453 25.57 23.83 -7.64
CA ILE A 453 26.08 23.30 -6.37
C ILE A 453 25.25 22.11 -5.89
N PHE A 454 23.92 22.20 -6.00
CA PHE A 454 23.01 21.20 -5.44
C PHE A 454 22.86 20.00 -6.37
N SER A 455 23.72 18.99 -6.14
CA SER A 455 23.68 17.73 -6.88
C SER A 455 23.78 16.53 -5.93
N VAL A 456 23.10 15.42 -6.20
CA VAL A 456 23.13 14.23 -5.35
C VAL A 456 23.29 13.02 -6.25
N MET A 457 24.20 12.13 -5.89
CA MET A 457 24.37 10.86 -6.59
C MET A 457 23.69 9.75 -5.81
N GLU A 458 22.97 8.89 -6.52
CA GLU A 458 22.40 7.67 -5.98
C GLU A 458 22.91 6.46 -6.78
N ASP A 459 23.30 5.40 -6.07
CA ASP A 459 23.66 4.12 -6.67
C ASP A 459 22.48 3.16 -6.55
N ALA A 460 21.78 2.97 -7.67
CA ALA A 460 20.63 2.09 -7.76
C ALA A 460 21.00 0.62 -8.05
N ARG A 461 22.30 0.28 -8.11
CA ARG A 461 22.73 -1.11 -8.33
C ARG A 461 22.18 -2.00 -7.22
N SER A 462 21.54 -3.09 -7.63
CA SER A 462 20.99 -4.12 -6.72
C SER A 462 19.98 -3.60 -5.69
N LYS A 463 19.40 -2.41 -5.87
CA LYS A 463 18.34 -1.90 -4.99
C LYS A 463 17.04 -2.68 -5.15
N ILE A 464 16.75 -3.17 -6.36
CA ILE A 464 15.60 -4.03 -6.62
C ILE A 464 15.89 -5.45 -6.11
N LYS A 465 15.48 -5.73 -4.88
CA LYS A 465 15.46 -7.10 -4.33
C LYS A 465 14.37 -7.90 -5.03
N THR A 466 14.72 -9.00 -5.72
CA THR A 466 13.74 -9.80 -6.49
C THR A 466 12.90 -10.74 -5.63
N ALA A 467 13.34 -11.06 -4.41
CA ALA A 467 12.73 -12.03 -3.51
C ALA A 467 12.59 -13.44 -4.13
N THR A 468 13.44 -13.79 -5.10
CA THR A 468 13.47 -15.12 -5.74
C THR A 468 13.99 -16.21 -4.81
N GLU A 469 14.53 -15.84 -3.65
CA GLU A 469 14.96 -16.70 -2.56
C GLU A 469 13.80 -17.23 -1.70
N TYR A 470 12.57 -16.72 -1.87
CA TYR A 470 11.39 -17.25 -1.18
C TYR A 470 11.24 -18.75 -1.39
N LEU A 471 10.86 -19.46 -0.32
CA LEU A 471 10.72 -20.90 -0.34
C LEU A 471 9.39 -21.32 -0.96
N VAL A 472 9.42 -22.38 -1.75
CA VAL A 472 8.23 -23.02 -2.31
C VAL A 472 8.19 -24.49 -1.90
N LEU A 473 6.97 -25.01 -1.76
CA LEU A 473 6.73 -26.43 -1.58
C LEU A 473 6.29 -27.03 -2.92
N GLN A 474 7.18 -27.76 -3.58
CA GLN A 474 6.91 -28.41 -4.86
C GLN A 474 7.25 -29.90 -4.77
N ASN A 475 6.28 -30.76 -5.11
CA ASN A 475 6.43 -32.21 -5.06
C ASN A 475 6.91 -32.72 -3.67
N GLY A 476 6.44 -32.10 -2.59
CA GLY A 476 6.80 -32.45 -1.21
C GLY A 476 8.19 -31.99 -0.76
N LYS A 477 8.93 -31.23 -1.60
CA LYS A 477 10.24 -30.68 -1.24
C LYS A 477 10.15 -29.16 -1.08
N ILE A 478 10.73 -28.65 0.01
CA ILE A 478 10.95 -27.22 0.24
C ILE A 478 12.25 -26.81 -0.46
N MET A 479 12.17 -25.80 -1.32
CA MET A 479 13.36 -25.22 -1.99
C MET A 479 13.11 -23.75 -2.36
N PRO A 480 14.16 -22.95 -2.61
CA PRO A 480 14.00 -21.59 -3.11
C PRO A 480 13.29 -21.54 -4.47
N PHE A 481 12.53 -20.48 -4.71
CA PHE A 481 11.78 -20.27 -5.95
C PHE A 481 12.68 -20.28 -7.19
N PHE A 482 13.90 -19.73 -7.10
CA PHE A 482 14.86 -19.77 -8.21
C PHE A 482 15.29 -21.19 -8.61
N GLU A 483 15.23 -22.17 -7.70
CA GLU A 483 15.50 -23.58 -8.02
C GLU A 483 14.26 -24.26 -8.60
N ALA A 484 13.09 -23.98 -8.04
CA ALA A 484 11.82 -24.58 -8.46
C ALA A 484 11.29 -24.04 -9.81
N SER A 485 11.59 -22.79 -10.15
CA SER A 485 11.10 -22.10 -11.35
C SER A 485 12.20 -21.22 -11.98
N PRO A 486 13.29 -21.82 -12.48
CA PRO A 486 14.48 -21.10 -12.90
C PRO A 486 14.26 -20.15 -14.09
N LYS A 487 13.33 -20.49 -15.01
CA LYS A 487 13.04 -19.63 -16.17
C LYS A 487 12.32 -18.35 -15.76
N GLU A 488 11.36 -18.48 -14.86
CA GLU A 488 10.56 -17.41 -14.30
C GLU A 488 11.44 -16.51 -13.41
N ALA A 489 12.29 -17.12 -12.57
CA ALA A 489 13.26 -16.39 -11.76
C ALA A 489 14.26 -15.61 -12.63
N ALA A 490 14.78 -16.20 -13.71
CA ALA A 490 15.65 -15.51 -14.65
C ALA A 490 14.94 -14.31 -15.32
N LYS A 491 13.66 -14.47 -15.70
CA LYS A 491 12.86 -13.36 -16.23
C LYS A 491 12.71 -12.23 -15.20
N ILE A 492 12.41 -12.56 -13.94
CA ILE A 492 12.28 -11.57 -12.87
C ILE A 492 13.61 -10.83 -12.65
N GLN A 493 14.72 -11.55 -12.61
CA GLN A 493 16.06 -10.97 -12.48
C GLN A 493 16.39 -10.05 -13.67
N GLN A 494 16.08 -10.46 -14.89
CA GLN A 494 16.28 -9.65 -16.09
C GLN A 494 15.49 -8.34 -16.03
N VAL A 495 14.21 -8.38 -15.62
CA VAL A 495 13.40 -7.16 -15.48
C VAL A 495 13.97 -6.26 -14.39
N ALA A 496 14.47 -6.82 -13.29
CA ALA A 496 15.05 -6.06 -12.17
C ALA A 496 16.36 -5.32 -12.51
N VAL A 497 17.01 -5.62 -13.64
CA VAL A 497 18.22 -4.90 -14.07
C VAL A 497 17.89 -3.45 -14.42
N ILE A 498 18.68 -2.54 -13.83
CA ILE A 498 18.72 -1.11 -14.16
C ILE A 498 19.97 -0.87 -15.00
N GLU A 499 19.80 -0.61 -16.30
CA GLU A 499 20.91 -0.49 -17.27
C GLU A 499 21.82 0.71 -17.01
N LYS A 500 21.26 1.79 -16.45
CA LYS A 500 21.98 3.01 -16.07
C LYS A 500 21.77 3.29 -14.58
N PRO A 501 22.42 2.53 -13.68
CA PRO A 501 22.06 2.51 -12.26
C PRO A 501 22.64 3.67 -11.46
N PHE A 502 23.51 4.50 -12.04
CA PHE A 502 24.07 5.65 -11.35
C PHE A 502 23.23 6.88 -11.69
N TYR A 503 22.47 7.35 -10.71
CA TYR A 503 21.62 8.52 -10.87
C TYR A 503 22.34 9.76 -10.36
N LEU A 504 22.25 10.86 -11.11
CA LEU A 504 22.68 12.18 -10.70
C LEU A 504 21.46 13.10 -10.72
N PHE A 505 21.03 13.49 -9.53
CA PHE A 505 19.96 14.45 -9.34
C PHE A 505 20.54 15.83 -9.10
N TYR A 506 19.96 16.88 -9.65
CA TYR A 506 20.40 18.24 -9.35
C TYR A 506 19.28 19.26 -9.53
N LEU A 507 19.43 20.42 -8.91
CA LEU A 507 18.51 21.55 -9.05
C LEU A 507 19.13 22.63 -9.93
N LYS A 508 18.33 23.14 -10.87
CA LYS A 508 18.58 24.44 -11.51
C LYS A 508 17.57 25.45 -11.01
N ASP A 509 17.96 26.72 -11.11
CA ASP A 509 17.09 27.87 -10.85
C ASP A 509 16.32 27.74 -9.54
N MET A 510 17.08 27.58 -8.45
CA MET A 510 16.48 27.51 -7.12
C MET A 510 15.64 28.75 -6.88
N ASP A 511 14.36 28.52 -6.61
CA ASP A 511 13.43 29.58 -6.33
C ASP A 511 13.15 29.52 -4.82
N ILE A 512 14.08 30.03 -4.02
CA ILE A 512 13.95 30.08 -2.55
C ILE A 512 14.50 31.40 -2.02
N LYS A 513 14.21 31.73 -0.76
CA LYS A 513 14.71 32.97 -0.16
C LYS A 513 16.25 33.02 -0.17
N PRO A 514 16.88 34.17 -0.49
CA PRO A 514 18.33 34.26 -0.64
C PRO A 514 19.13 33.79 0.57
N GLU A 515 18.62 34.00 1.79
CA GLU A 515 19.28 33.58 3.02
C GLU A 515 19.31 32.05 3.17
N ALA A 516 18.22 31.38 2.77
CA ALA A 516 18.16 29.92 2.78
C ALA A 516 19.08 29.33 1.71
N GLU A 517 19.09 29.90 0.51
CA GLU A 517 19.99 29.48 -0.56
C GLU A 517 21.45 29.58 -0.12
N LYS A 518 21.85 30.74 0.44
CA LYS A 518 23.20 30.95 0.95
C LYS A 518 23.56 29.91 2.01
N ALA A 519 22.70 29.68 2.99
CA ALA A 519 22.95 28.72 4.07
C ALA A 519 23.09 27.28 3.55
N LEU A 520 22.23 26.87 2.61
CA LEU A 520 22.30 25.56 1.98
C LEU A 520 23.57 25.40 1.13
N ARG A 521 23.97 26.43 0.38
CA ARG A 521 25.22 26.43 -0.42
C ARG A 521 26.44 26.27 0.48
N GLU A 522 26.53 27.05 1.56
CA GLU A 522 27.64 26.98 2.52
C GLU A 522 27.70 25.59 3.18
N PHE A 523 26.57 25.03 3.60
CA PHE A 523 26.51 23.69 4.16
C PHE A 523 26.97 22.62 3.17
N TYR A 524 26.42 22.64 1.95
CA TYR A 524 26.68 21.63 0.94
C TYR A 524 28.16 21.62 0.51
N LEU A 525 28.76 22.81 0.31
CA LEU A 525 30.19 22.92 0.02
C LEU A 525 31.06 22.37 1.16
N ASN A 526 30.69 22.60 2.42
CA ASN A 526 31.44 22.12 3.58
C ASN A 526 31.34 20.60 3.79
N GLU A 527 30.21 19.96 3.44
CA GLU A 527 30.05 18.50 3.54
C GLU A 527 30.77 17.74 2.41
N HIS A 528 30.96 18.35 1.23
CA HIS A 528 31.49 17.68 0.05
C HIS A 528 32.94 18.04 -0.31
N THR A 529 33.57 18.98 0.41
CA THR A 529 35.00 19.29 0.28
C THR A 529 35.88 18.62 1.34
N LYS A 530 35.26 17.96 2.34
CA LYS A 530 35.90 17.08 3.31
C LYS A 530 35.83 15.64 2.83
#